data_AF-A0A6S7GAV9-F1
#
_entry.id   AF-A0A6S7GAV9-F1
#
_cell.length_a   1.000
_cell.length_b   1.000
_cell.length_c   1.000
_cell.angle_alpha   90.00
_cell.angle_beta   90.00
_cell.angle_gamma   90.00
#
_symmetry.space_group_name_H-M   'P 1'
#
loop_
_entity.id
_entity.type
_entity.pdbx_description
1 polymer ?
#
loop_
_entity_poly.entity_id
_entity_poly.type
_entity_poly.pdbx_seq_one_letter_code
_entity_poly.pdbx_strand_id
1 'polypeptide(L)'
;MAAIENNEEGLFMACFEDVAALLDICEEQDGNIDQNVIESVINQLESAVKFVENVLPSVNECRDAISEVGNNLKLLYHVWCRKLQELWQRSNTACTHLAVFFISHPGHCISAGPGRPKYNIDEKVLLNLRTLGFKWKEIAQLLLVSRWTIWRRVRELDIVARTGFSDIRNDQLDDIVRAFMNVSIKLYIYQS
;
A
#
# COMPACT_ATOMS: atom_id res chain seq x y z
N MET A 1 17.61 46.90 -14.26
CA MET A 1 16.37 46.41 -13.61
C MET A 1 15.49 45.62 -14.57
N ALA A 2 15.30 46.04 -15.83
CA ALA A 2 14.50 45.28 -16.82
C ALA A 2 15.01 43.86 -17.19
N ALA A 3 16.28 43.53 -16.95
CA ALA A 3 16.83 42.20 -17.28
C ALA A 3 16.48 41.10 -16.24
N ILE A 4 16.07 41.49 -15.03
CA ILE A 4 15.75 40.53 -13.95
C ILE A 4 14.28 40.09 -14.07
N GLU A 5 13.36 41.02 -14.37
CA GLU A 5 11.94 40.71 -14.63
C GLU A 5 11.75 39.80 -15.86
N ASN A 6 12.50 40.03 -16.95
CA ASN A 6 12.44 39.16 -18.13
C ASN A 6 12.93 37.72 -17.86
N ASN A 7 13.79 37.52 -16.86
CA ASN A 7 14.28 36.19 -16.49
C ASN A 7 13.29 35.44 -15.59
N GLU A 8 12.54 36.15 -14.74
CA GLU A 8 11.51 35.56 -13.88
C GLU A 8 10.26 35.15 -14.67
N GLU A 9 9.82 35.95 -15.65
CA GLU A 9 8.74 35.55 -16.58
C GLU A 9 9.14 34.36 -17.45
N GLY A 10 10.40 34.32 -17.91
CA GLY A 10 10.93 33.18 -18.69
C GLY A 10 10.98 31.88 -17.88
N LEU A 11 11.41 31.94 -16.61
CA LEU A 11 11.41 30.80 -15.69
C LEU A 11 9.98 30.33 -15.37
N PHE A 12 9.05 31.28 -15.19
CA PHE A 12 7.65 30.97 -14.93
C PHE A 12 7.00 30.24 -16.11
N MET A 13 7.22 30.72 -17.35
CA MET A 13 6.69 30.08 -18.56
C MET A 13 7.32 28.70 -18.82
N ALA A 14 8.62 28.55 -18.56
CA ALA A 14 9.30 27.25 -18.65
C ALA A 14 8.68 26.21 -17.70
N CYS A 15 8.26 26.61 -16.50
CA CYS A 15 7.57 25.70 -15.59
C CYS A 15 6.21 25.22 -16.12
N PHE A 16 5.48 26.02 -16.91
CA PHE A 16 4.24 25.57 -17.55
C PHE A 16 4.49 24.63 -18.72
N GLU A 17 5.57 24.87 -19.49
CA GLU A 17 6.01 23.94 -20.55
C GLU A 17 6.42 22.58 -19.95
N ASP A 18 7.12 22.58 -18.81
CA ASP A 18 7.48 21.36 -18.07
C ASP A 18 6.23 20.59 -17.60
N VAL A 19 5.19 21.30 -17.13
CA VAL A 19 3.92 20.69 -16.73
C VAL A 19 3.16 20.15 -17.94
N ALA A 20 3.18 20.84 -19.08
CA ALA A 20 2.55 20.35 -20.31
C ALA A 20 3.24 19.08 -20.83
N ALA A 21 4.57 19.07 -20.89
CA ALA A 21 5.35 17.89 -21.28
C ALA A 21 5.12 16.70 -20.33
N LEU A 22 4.94 16.96 -19.03
CA LEU A 22 4.56 15.94 -18.05
C LEU A 22 3.19 15.31 -18.35
N LEU A 23 2.22 16.11 -18.81
CA LEU A 23 0.90 15.61 -19.20
C LEU A 23 0.98 14.72 -20.44
N ASP A 24 1.78 15.09 -21.44
CA ASP A 24 2.02 14.25 -22.62
C ASP A 24 2.62 12.89 -22.23
N ILE A 25 3.61 12.89 -21.33
CA ILE A 25 4.20 11.66 -20.78
C ILE A 25 3.13 10.84 -20.04
N CYS A 26 2.22 11.49 -19.32
CA CYS A 26 1.15 10.79 -18.61
C CYS A 26 0.19 10.07 -19.56
N GLU A 27 -0.12 10.68 -20.71
CA GLU A 27 -1.00 10.10 -21.73
C GLU A 27 -0.33 8.97 -22.51
N GLU A 28 0.94 9.14 -22.91
CA GLU A 28 1.66 8.14 -23.72
C GLU A 28 1.98 6.86 -22.95
N GLN A 29 2.24 6.96 -21.65
CA GLN A 29 2.70 5.85 -20.82
C GLN A 29 1.56 5.09 -20.13
N ASP A 30 0.28 5.31 -20.47
CA ASP A 30 -0.85 4.72 -19.72
C ASP A 30 -0.82 3.18 -19.63
N GLY A 31 -0.20 2.49 -20.59
CA GLY A 31 -0.29 1.04 -20.78
C GLY A 31 0.86 0.13 -20.30
N ASN A 32 2.09 0.61 -20.11
CA ASN A 32 3.22 -0.27 -19.73
C ASN A 32 4.34 0.52 -19.05
N ILE A 33 4.36 0.55 -17.72
CA ILE A 33 5.20 1.49 -16.97
C ILE A 33 6.19 0.78 -16.07
N ASP A 34 7.47 1.13 -16.23
CA ASP A 34 8.54 0.79 -15.30
C ASP A 34 8.40 1.59 -13.99
N GLN A 35 8.80 1.01 -12.87
CA GLN A 35 8.71 1.62 -11.54
C GLN A 35 9.42 2.98 -11.50
N ASN A 36 10.59 3.10 -12.14
CA ASN A 36 11.36 4.34 -12.16
C ASN A 36 10.62 5.48 -12.87
N VAL A 37 9.87 5.16 -13.93
CA VAL A 37 9.09 6.13 -14.70
C VAL A 37 7.89 6.60 -13.86
N ILE A 38 7.20 5.68 -13.17
CA ILE A 38 6.11 6.06 -12.25
C ILE A 38 6.61 6.98 -11.13
N GLU A 39 7.72 6.63 -10.48
CA GLU A 39 8.28 7.44 -9.39
C GLU A 39 8.73 8.83 -9.88
N SER A 40 9.34 8.91 -11.07
CA SER A 40 9.69 10.19 -11.70
C SER A 40 8.47 11.07 -11.94
N VAL A 41 7.40 10.50 -12.51
CA VAL A 41 6.15 11.22 -12.80
C VAL A 41 5.48 11.69 -11.51
N ILE A 42 5.47 10.87 -10.45
CA ILE A 42 4.93 11.25 -9.13
C ILE A 42 5.69 12.46 -8.56
N ASN A 43 7.02 12.44 -8.56
CA ASN A 43 7.84 13.53 -8.04
C ASN A 43 7.64 14.85 -8.81
N GLN A 44 7.46 14.74 -10.13
CA GLN A 44 7.19 15.90 -11.00
C GLN A 44 5.77 16.45 -10.77
N LEU A 45 4.75 15.57 -10.65
CA LEU A 45 3.38 15.98 -10.32
C LEU A 45 3.29 16.63 -8.93
N GLU A 46 3.99 16.09 -7.93
CA GLU A 46 4.04 16.68 -6.58
C GLU A 46 4.66 18.09 -6.62
N SER A 47 5.73 18.27 -7.40
CA SER A 47 6.38 19.56 -7.57
C SER A 47 5.47 20.57 -8.27
N ALA A 48 4.75 20.13 -9.31
CA ALA A 48 3.77 20.95 -10.03
C ALA A 48 2.60 21.37 -9.14
N VAL A 49 2.07 20.47 -8.31
CA VAL A 49 1.01 20.78 -7.33
C VAL A 49 1.47 21.84 -6.33
N LYS A 50 2.66 21.66 -5.74
CA LYS A 50 3.24 22.63 -4.80
C LYS A 50 3.47 24.00 -5.45
N PHE A 51 3.91 24.01 -6.72
CA PHE A 51 4.06 25.25 -7.48
C PHE A 51 2.73 25.98 -7.63
N VAL A 52 1.68 25.28 -8.08
CA VAL A 52 0.34 25.87 -8.23
C VAL A 52 -0.20 26.39 -6.89
N GLU A 53 -0.02 25.65 -5.80
CA GLU A 53 -0.43 26.07 -4.46
C GLU A 53 0.31 27.32 -3.97
N ASN A 54 1.59 27.46 -4.30
CA ASN A 54 2.40 28.63 -3.94
C ASN A 54 2.06 29.87 -4.77
N VAL A 55 1.62 29.69 -6.02
CA VAL A 55 1.26 30.79 -6.94
C VAL A 55 -0.19 31.25 -6.73
N LEU A 56 -1.09 30.37 -6.28
CA LEU A 56 -2.52 30.65 -6.07
C LEU A 56 -2.83 31.90 -5.20
N PRO A 57 -2.07 32.23 -4.13
CA PRO A 57 -2.31 33.43 -3.33
C PRO A 57 -1.97 34.73 -4.06
N SER A 58 -1.13 34.65 -5.09
CA SER A 58 -0.57 35.79 -5.82
C SER A 58 -1.35 36.12 -7.10
N VAL A 59 -2.27 35.25 -7.53
CA VAL A 59 -3.05 35.41 -8.77
C VAL A 59 -4.51 35.73 -8.45
N ASN A 60 -4.98 36.90 -8.89
CA ASN A 60 -6.36 37.34 -8.70
C ASN A 60 -7.27 37.12 -9.92
N GLU A 61 -6.77 37.29 -11.15
CA GLU A 61 -7.61 37.26 -12.36
C GLU A 61 -7.93 35.84 -12.84
N CYS A 62 -6.96 34.92 -12.78
CA CYS A 62 -7.13 33.52 -13.24
C CYS A 62 -7.20 32.51 -12.08
N ARG A 63 -7.57 32.97 -10.88
CA ARG A 63 -7.53 32.17 -9.65
C ARG A 63 -8.33 30.87 -9.75
N ASP A 64 -9.54 30.94 -10.30
CA ASP A 64 -10.43 29.78 -10.42
C ASP A 64 -9.88 28.75 -11.42
N ALA A 65 -9.34 29.20 -12.55
CA ALA A 65 -8.72 28.34 -13.55
C ALA A 65 -7.45 27.65 -13.01
N ILE A 66 -6.60 28.38 -12.30
CA ILE A 66 -5.39 27.84 -11.66
C ILE A 66 -5.76 26.85 -10.54
N SER A 67 -6.80 27.14 -9.77
CA SER A 67 -7.34 26.23 -8.76
C SER A 67 -7.84 24.92 -9.39
N GLU A 68 -8.55 25.00 -10.50
CA GLU A 68 -9.02 23.83 -11.25
C GLU A 68 -7.85 23.00 -11.80
N VAL A 69 -6.83 23.65 -12.38
CA VAL A 69 -5.59 23.00 -12.83
C VAL A 69 -4.89 22.30 -11.65
N GLY A 70 -4.78 22.97 -10.49
CA GLY A 70 -4.20 22.38 -9.28
C GLY A 70 -4.97 21.14 -8.81
N ASN A 71 -6.31 21.17 -8.88
CA ASN A 71 -7.13 20.02 -8.53
C ASN A 71 -6.95 18.86 -9.53
N ASN A 72 -6.85 19.15 -10.82
CA ASN A 72 -6.62 18.13 -11.86
C ASN A 72 -5.23 17.49 -11.72
N LEU A 73 -4.20 18.28 -11.42
CA LEU A 73 -2.87 17.76 -11.11
C LEU A 73 -2.85 16.87 -9.86
N LYS A 74 -3.61 17.24 -8.81
CA LYS A 74 -3.79 16.38 -7.62
C LYS A 74 -4.48 15.06 -7.96
N LEU A 75 -5.52 15.09 -8.79
CA LEU A 75 -6.19 13.89 -9.25
C LEU A 75 -5.22 12.98 -10.01
N LEU A 76 -4.44 13.55 -10.94
CA LEU A 76 -3.41 12.81 -11.67
C LEU A 76 -2.35 12.22 -10.73
N TYR A 77 -1.82 13.02 -9.80
CA TYR A 77 -0.89 12.54 -8.76
C TYR A 77 -1.43 11.30 -8.05
N HIS A 78 -2.69 11.34 -7.60
CA HIS A 78 -3.32 10.19 -6.94
C HIS A 78 -3.51 8.98 -7.85
N VAL A 79 -3.85 9.19 -9.12
CA VAL A 79 -3.93 8.10 -10.11
C VAL A 79 -2.57 7.41 -10.27
N TRP A 80 -1.49 8.18 -10.36
CA TRP A 80 -0.14 7.65 -10.51
C TRP A 80 0.38 6.98 -9.23
N CYS A 81 0.08 7.50 -8.04
CA CYS A 81 0.35 6.82 -6.77
C CYS A 81 -0.36 5.45 -6.70
N ARG A 82 -1.61 5.38 -7.17
CA ARG A 82 -2.35 4.12 -7.24
C ARG A 82 -1.72 3.15 -8.24
N LYS A 83 -1.26 3.62 -9.41
CA LYS A 83 -0.49 2.77 -10.35
C LYS A 83 0.80 2.24 -9.73
N LEU A 84 1.53 3.07 -8.97
CA LEU A 84 2.71 2.61 -8.23
C LEU A 84 2.32 1.51 -7.25
N GLN A 85 1.25 1.71 -6.48
CA GLN A 85 0.74 0.72 -5.52
C GLN A 85 0.33 -0.60 -6.20
N GLU A 86 -0.31 -0.53 -7.37
CA GLU A 86 -0.70 -1.70 -8.17
C GLU A 86 0.52 -2.44 -8.73
N LEU A 87 1.54 -1.71 -9.21
CA LEU A 87 2.82 -2.31 -9.61
C LEU A 87 3.50 -2.98 -8.42
N TRP A 88 3.54 -2.32 -7.26
CA TRP A 88 4.08 -2.89 -6.02
C TRP A 88 3.31 -4.14 -5.59
N GLN A 89 2.00 -4.20 -5.78
CA GLN A 89 1.18 -5.39 -5.52
C GLN A 89 1.43 -6.52 -6.54
N ARG A 90 1.68 -6.18 -7.81
CA ARG A 90 2.01 -7.16 -8.86
C ARG A 90 3.43 -7.71 -8.71
N SER A 91 4.39 -6.89 -8.30
CA SER A 91 5.79 -7.28 -8.07
C SER A 91 6.00 -7.94 -6.71
N ASN A 92 5.22 -7.56 -5.69
CA ASN A 92 5.28 -8.16 -4.36
C ASN A 92 4.04 -9.00 -4.05
N THR A 93 4.15 -10.31 -4.31
CA THR A 93 3.42 -11.35 -3.56
C THR A 93 3.81 -11.38 -2.05
N ALA A 94 4.53 -10.38 -1.55
CA ALA A 94 5.09 -10.30 -0.21
C ALA A 94 4.87 -8.90 0.39
N CYS A 95 3.69 -8.69 0.98
CA CYS A 95 3.41 -7.61 1.91
C CYS A 95 4.37 -7.65 3.12
N THR A 96 5.55 -7.04 3.02
CA THR A 96 6.49 -7.00 4.17
C THR A 96 6.97 -5.62 4.57
N HIS A 97 6.66 -4.53 3.84
CA HIS A 97 7.31 -3.23 4.10
C HIS A 97 6.41 -2.00 4.33
N LEU A 98 5.08 -2.08 4.19
CA LEU A 98 4.20 -0.91 4.42
C LEU A 98 3.61 -0.80 5.84
N ALA A 99 4.11 -1.59 6.79
CA ALA A 99 3.54 -1.65 8.12
C ALA A 99 4.20 -0.74 9.17
N VAL A 100 4.87 0.32 8.73
CA VAL A 100 5.58 1.23 9.65
C VAL A 100 4.82 2.54 9.90
N PHE A 101 3.82 2.92 9.08
CA PHE A 101 3.35 4.31 9.09
C PHE A 101 1.99 4.63 9.74
N PHE A 102 1.14 3.65 10.11
CA PHE A 102 -0.22 3.99 10.60
C PHE A 102 -0.74 3.22 11.81
N ILE A 103 0.04 2.31 12.40
CA ILE A 103 -0.33 1.69 13.67
C ILE A 103 0.61 2.27 14.70
N SER A 104 0.10 3.11 15.60
CA SER A 104 0.82 3.49 16.82
C SER A 104 1.47 2.23 17.38
N HIS A 105 2.81 2.25 17.53
CA HIS A 105 3.57 1.14 18.10
C HIS A 105 2.77 0.58 19.27
N PRO A 106 2.39 -0.72 19.29
CA PRO A 106 1.44 -1.24 20.26
C PRO A 106 1.92 -0.85 21.65
N GLY A 107 1.26 0.15 22.21
CA GLY A 107 1.62 0.73 23.47
C GLY A 107 1.41 -0.35 24.52
N HIS A 108 2.42 -0.49 25.39
CA HIS A 108 2.37 -1.27 26.62
C HIS A 108 2.75 -2.76 26.49
N CYS A 109 4.06 -3.01 26.53
CA CYS A 109 4.62 -4.24 27.07
C CYS A 109 4.32 -4.31 28.57
N ILE A 110 3.31 -5.09 28.99
CA ILE A 110 3.10 -5.37 30.43
C ILE A 110 4.18 -6.36 30.86
N SER A 111 5.24 -5.89 31.54
CA SER A 111 6.26 -6.77 32.13
C SER A 111 5.73 -7.38 33.44
N ALA A 112 5.01 -8.50 33.35
CA ALA A 112 4.49 -9.20 34.52
C ALA A 112 5.39 -10.35 35.02
N GLY A 113 6.63 -10.48 34.53
CA GLY A 113 7.57 -11.51 35.01
C GLY A 113 8.87 -11.62 34.20
N PRO A 114 9.83 -12.45 34.64
CA PRO A 114 11.05 -12.72 33.88
C PRO A 114 10.74 -13.42 32.56
N GLY A 115 11.18 -12.84 31.44
CA GLY A 115 10.99 -13.39 30.10
C GLY A 115 10.79 -12.31 29.03
N ARG A 116 10.72 -12.72 27.75
CA ARG A 116 10.41 -11.83 26.64
C ARG A 116 8.98 -11.28 26.80
N PRO A 117 8.76 -9.95 26.76
CA PRO A 117 7.43 -9.37 26.87
C PRO A 117 6.45 -9.96 25.85
N LYS A 118 5.24 -10.28 26.31
CA LYS A 118 4.17 -10.77 25.44
C LYS A 118 3.66 -9.62 24.57
N TYR A 119 3.58 -9.83 23.26
CA TYR A 119 2.91 -8.88 22.36
C TYR A 119 1.42 -8.77 22.73
N ASN A 120 1.01 -7.60 23.20
CA ASN A 120 -0.38 -7.33 23.50
C ASN A 120 -1.06 -6.71 22.28
N ILE A 121 -1.68 -7.55 21.45
CA ILE A 121 -2.46 -7.09 20.29
C ILE A 121 -3.91 -6.98 20.73
N ASP A 122 -4.52 -5.81 20.52
CA ASP A 122 -5.91 -5.55 20.89
C ASP A 122 -6.90 -6.29 19.96
N GLU A 123 -8.02 -6.74 20.52
CA GLU A 123 -9.08 -7.44 19.79
C GLU A 123 -9.62 -6.58 18.66
N LYS A 124 -9.85 -5.30 18.93
CA LYS A 124 -10.40 -4.33 17.97
C LYS A 124 -9.52 -4.21 16.73
N VAL A 125 -8.20 -4.25 16.89
CA VAL A 125 -7.25 -4.19 15.77
C VAL A 125 -7.38 -5.42 14.88
N LEU A 126 -7.43 -6.61 15.47
CA LEU A 126 -7.58 -7.87 14.73
C LEU A 126 -8.92 -7.92 13.99
N LEU A 127 -10.01 -7.49 14.65
CA LEU A 127 -11.33 -7.48 14.05
C LEU A 127 -11.44 -6.47 12.90
N ASN A 128 -10.94 -5.24 13.09
CA ASN A 128 -10.94 -4.22 12.04
C ASN A 128 -10.17 -4.68 10.80
N LEU A 129 -8.97 -5.26 10.99
CA LEU A 129 -8.19 -5.79 9.87
C LEU A 129 -8.91 -6.94 9.16
N ARG A 130 -9.66 -7.78 9.89
CA ARG A 130 -10.49 -8.82 9.28
C ARG A 130 -11.67 -8.25 8.50
N THR A 131 -12.36 -7.22 9.02
CA THR A 131 -13.45 -6.54 8.32
C THR A 131 -12.98 -5.86 7.03
N LEU A 132 -11.73 -5.37 7.02
CA LEU A 132 -11.08 -4.82 5.82
C LEU A 132 -10.65 -5.90 4.80
N GLY A 133 -10.88 -7.19 5.10
CA GLY A 133 -10.63 -8.29 4.18
C GLY A 133 -9.25 -8.93 4.29
N PHE A 134 -8.38 -8.46 5.19
CA PHE A 134 -7.05 -9.06 5.35
C PHE A 134 -7.12 -10.49 5.92
N LYS A 135 -6.28 -11.37 5.39
CA LYS A 135 -6.05 -12.73 5.89
C LYS A 135 -5.10 -12.66 7.09
N TRP A 136 -5.20 -13.65 7.98
CA TRP A 136 -4.34 -13.71 9.17
C TRP A 136 -2.83 -13.76 8.88
N LYS A 137 -2.45 -14.33 7.72
CA LYS A 137 -1.05 -14.29 7.25
C LYS A 137 -0.61 -12.84 6.96
N GLU A 138 -1.46 -12.07 6.29
CA GLU A 138 -1.21 -10.67 5.92
C GLU A 138 -1.22 -9.79 7.18
N ILE A 139 -2.13 -10.06 8.12
CA ILE A 139 -2.18 -9.39 9.42
C ILE A 139 -0.90 -9.66 10.23
N ALA A 140 -0.40 -10.89 10.23
CA ALA A 140 0.85 -11.23 10.91
C ALA A 140 2.04 -10.44 10.33
N GLN A 141 2.08 -10.34 9.00
CA GLN A 141 3.08 -9.54 8.29
C GLN A 141 2.93 -8.04 8.61
N LEU A 142 1.70 -7.52 8.61
CA LEU A 142 1.41 -6.12 8.94
C LEU A 142 1.78 -5.78 10.39
N LEU A 143 1.58 -6.70 11.33
CA LEU A 143 1.93 -6.47 12.72
C LEU A 143 3.38 -6.85 13.06
N LEU A 144 4.17 -7.26 12.06
CA LEU A 144 5.57 -7.71 12.19
C LEU A 144 5.74 -8.79 13.28
N VAL A 145 4.78 -9.70 13.35
CA VAL A 145 4.78 -10.83 14.28
C VAL A 145 4.65 -12.15 13.53
N SER A 146 5.02 -13.24 14.19
CA SER A 146 4.82 -14.57 13.61
C SER A 146 3.34 -14.87 13.40
N ARG A 147 3.01 -15.67 12.37
CA ARG A 147 1.65 -16.21 12.17
C ARG A 147 1.12 -16.91 13.42
N TRP A 148 2.02 -17.56 14.16
CA TRP A 148 1.71 -18.25 15.41
C TRP A 148 1.30 -17.28 16.54
N THR A 149 1.89 -16.09 16.59
CA THR A 149 1.50 -15.03 17.53
C THR A 149 0.07 -14.58 17.29
N ILE A 150 -0.32 -14.37 16.02
CA ILE A 150 -1.70 -14.05 15.64
C ILE A 150 -2.64 -15.21 15.98
N TRP A 151 -2.32 -16.44 15.57
CA TRP A 151 -3.14 -17.61 15.85
C TRP A 151 -3.44 -17.78 17.34
N ARG A 152 -2.40 -17.68 18.19
CA ARG A 152 -2.55 -17.77 19.65
C ARG A 152 -3.47 -16.67 20.16
N ARG A 153 -3.29 -15.43 19.69
CA ARG A 153 -4.08 -14.28 20.14
C ARG A 153 -5.54 -14.35 19.71
N VAL A 154 -5.80 -14.79 18.48
CA VAL A 154 -7.16 -15.01 17.95
C VAL A 154 -7.88 -16.11 18.75
N ARG A 155 -7.16 -17.16 19.17
CA ARG A 155 -7.71 -18.21 20.03
C ARG A 155 -7.95 -17.75 21.46
N GLU A 156 -7.04 -16.96 22.04
CA GLU A 156 -7.20 -16.36 23.38
C GLU A 156 -8.41 -15.42 23.46
N LEU A 157 -8.73 -14.73 22.36
CA LEU A 157 -9.84 -13.77 22.26
C LEU A 157 -11.12 -14.37 21.64
N ASP A 158 -11.12 -15.67 21.35
CA ASP A 158 -12.23 -16.40 20.69
C ASP A 158 -12.75 -15.74 19.38
N ILE A 159 -11.86 -15.06 18.64
CA ILE A 159 -12.20 -14.39 17.38
C ILE A 159 -12.44 -15.41 16.25
N VAL A 160 -11.94 -16.64 16.40
CA VAL A 160 -12.07 -17.74 15.42
C VAL A 160 -13.55 -18.00 15.10
N ALA A 161 -14.41 -18.03 16.14
CA ALA A 161 -15.85 -18.27 15.99
C ALA A 161 -16.57 -17.19 15.18
N ARG A 162 -16.06 -15.95 15.20
CA ARG A 162 -16.67 -14.77 14.55
C ARG A 162 -16.17 -14.51 13.13
N THR A 163 -15.02 -15.05 12.76
CA THR A 163 -14.30 -14.68 11.53
C THR A 163 -14.07 -15.84 10.56
N GLY A 164 -14.65 -17.01 10.84
CA GLY A 164 -14.90 -18.05 9.86
C GLY A 164 -13.66 -18.85 9.45
N PHE A 165 -12.87 -19.34 10.40
CA PHE A 165 -12.05 -20.50 10.10
C PHE A 165 -12.86 -21.77 10.30
N SER A 166 -12.74 -22.70 9.35
CA SER A 166 -13.01 -24.11 9.59
C SER A 166 -11.94 -24.63 10.54
N ASP A 167 -12.35 -25.04 11.72
CA ASP A 167 -11.50 -25.72 12.69
C ASP A 167 -11.20 -27.11 12.11
N ILE A 168 -10.11 -27.24 11.34
CA ILE A 168 -9.70 -28.53 10.78
C ILE A 168 -9.28 -29.39 11.97
N ARG A 169 -10.15 -30.32 12.33
CA ARG A 169 -9.88 -31.31 13.36
C ARG A 169 -8.77 -32.25 12.89
N ASN A 170 -8.06 -32.85 13.83
CA ASN A 170 -6.89 -33.68 13.53
C ASN A 170 -7.21 -34.86 12.60
N ASP A 171 -8.42 -35.42 12.72
CA ASP A 171 -8.94 -36.46 11.82
C ASP A 171 -9.14 -35.94 10.38
N GLN A 172 -9.63 -34.72 10.21
CA GLN A 172 -9.76 -34.08 8.90
C GLN A 172 -8.40 -33.77 8.27
N LEU A 173 -7.39 -33.44 9.08
CA LEU A 173 -6.02 -33.27 8.60
C LEU A 173 -5.44 -34.59 8.10
N ASP A 174 -5.63 -35.67 8.87
CA ASP A 174 -5.18 -37.02 8.49
C ASP A 174 -5.81 -37.49 7.17
N ASP A 175 -7.09 -37.18 6.96
CA ASP A 175 -7.80 -37.51 5.72
C ASP A 175 -7.29 -36.72 4.51
N ILE A 176 -6.99 -35.43 4.67
CA ILE A 176 -6.38 -34.60 3.61
C ILE A 176 -4.98 -35.12 3.24
N VAL A 177 -4.16 -35.45 4.25
CA VAL A 177 -2.82 -36.01 4.04
C VAL A 177 -2.91 -37.36 3.33
N ARG A 178 -3.84 -38.23 3.74
CA ARG A 178 -4.06 -39.53 3.10
C ARG A 178 -4.52 -39.39 1.64
N ALA A 179 -5.40 -38.44 1.35
CA ALA A 179 -5.84 -38.14 -0.01
C ALA A 179 -4.67 -37.67 -0.90
N PHE A 180 -3.82 -36.77 -0.39
CA PHE A 180 -2.64 -36.28 -1.10
C PHE A 180 -1.62 -37.40 -1.39
N MET A 181 -1.36 -38.26 -0.41
CA MET A 181 -0.47 -39.41 -0.57
C MET A 181 -1.01 -40.41 -1.61
N ASN A 182 -2.32 -40.66 -1.61
CA ASN A 182 -2.96 -41.56 -2.57
C ASN A 182 -2.93 -41.03 -4.01
N VAL A 183 -3.07 -39.72 -4.21
CA VAL A 183 -2.91 -39.09 -5.53
C VAL A 183 -1.47 -39.20 -6.03
N SER A 184 -0.50 -38.94 -5.15
CA SER A 184 0.92 -39.05 -5.48
C SER A 184 1.30 -40.47 -5.87
N ILE A 185 0.84 -41.49 -5.12
CA ILE A 185 1.08 -42.90 -5.43
C ILE A 185 0.45 -43.31 -6.76
N LYS A 186 -0.76 -42.83 -7.08
CA LYS A 186 -1.40 -43.10 -8.38
C LYS A 186 -0.60 -42.51 -9.55
N LEU A 187 0.02 -41.35 -9.41
CA LEU A 187 0.87 -40.76 -10.46
C LEU A 187 2.12 -41.61 -10.74
N TYR A 188 2.73 -42.22 -9.73
CA TYR A 188 3.90 -43.10 -9.92
C TYR A 188 3.53 -44.45 -10.55
N ILE A 189 2.33 -44.98 -10.29
CA ILE A 189 1.89 -46.28 -10.86
C ILE A 189 1.48 -46.14 -12.34
N TYR A 190 1.01 -44.96 -12.78
CA TYR A 190 0.65 -44.71 -14.19
C TYR A 190 1.83 -44.26 -15.07
N GLN A 191 3.05 -44.16 -14.52
CA GLN A 191 4.28 -43.83 -15.24
C GLN A 191 5.30 -45.00 -15.28
N SER A 192 4.95 -46.20 -14.78
CA SER A 192 5.68 -47.47 -14.99
C SER A 192 4.87 -48.41 -15.88
#